data_AF-X1M3N1-F1
#
_entry.id   AF-X1M3N1-F1
#
_cell.length_a   1.000
_cell.length_b   1.000
_cell.length_c   1.000
_cell.angle_alpha   90.00
_cell.angle_beta   90.00
_cell.angle_gamma   90.00
#
_symmetry.space_group_name_H-M   'P 1'
#
loop_
_entity.id
_entity.type
_entity.pdbx_description
1 polymer ?
#
loop_
_entity_poly.entity_id
_entity_poly.type
_entity_poly.pdbx_seq_one_letter_code
_entity_poly.pdbx_strand_id
1 'polypeptide(L)'
;MEILFQIIVLLFSIVIHEVSHGTVANYLGDPTAKYAGRLTLNPLKHLDPIGSVIVPVFLILMTGTGIGWAKPVPINPRNFRDQKYGSLKVALAGPGANLGIALIFGLILIFSLSLFRTYSSLVFFLPLLLYLKLL
;
A
#
# COMPACT_ATOMS: atom_id res chain seq x y z
N MET A 1 8.92 -16.27 12.21
CA MET A 1 9.60 -14.97 12.02
C MET A 1 9.33 -14.38 10.63
N GLU A 2 9.32 -15.19 9.57
CA GLU A 2 9.11 -14.70 8.19
C GLU A 2 7.71 -14.11 7.94
N ILE A 3 6.64 -14.78 8.43
CA ILE A 3 5.25 -14.32 8.23
C ILE A 3 5.01 -12.95 8.89
N LEU A 4 5.54 -12.74 10.11
CA LEU A 4 5.39 -11.46 10.81
C LEU A 4 6.06 -10.32 10.03
N PHE A 5 7.26 -10.58 9.49
CA PHE A 5 7.96 -9.61 8.65
C PHE A 5 7.17 -9.27 7.38
N GLN A 6 6.64 -10.29 6.69
CA GLN A 6 5.81 -10.09 5.49
C GLN A 6 4.55 -9.27 5.79
N ILE A 7 3.85 -9.55 6.89
CA ILE A 7 2.66 -8.80 7.30
C ILE A 7 3.01 -7.33 7.55
N ILE A 8 4.12 -7.05 8.26
CA ILE A 8 4.56 -5.68 8.53
C ILE A 8 4.85 -4.94 7.21
N VAL A 9 5.60 -5.56 6.31
CA VAL A 9 5.93 -4.95 5.01
C VAL A 9 4.67 -4.70 4.18
N LEU A 10 3.76 -5.66 4.11
CA LEU A 10 2.48 -5.53 3.40
C LEU A 10 1.65 -4.38 3.97
N LEU A 11 1.52 -4.31 5.29
CA LEU A 11 0.75 -3.30 5.99
C LEU A 11 1.32 -1.89 5.74
N PHE A 12 2.64 -1.71 5.82
CA PHE A 12 3.25 -0.43 5.48
C PHE A 12 3.16 -0.10 3.99
N SER A 13 3.24 -1.09 3.09
CA SER A 13 3.07 -0.86 1.66
C SER A 13 1.66 -0.35 1.33
N ILE A 14 0.62 -0.95 1.92
CA ILE A 14 -0.77 -0.50 1.75
C ILE A 14 -0.95 0.91 2.31
N VAL A 15 -0.38 1.20 3.48
CA VAL A 15 -0.47 2.55 4.07
C VAL A 15 0.20 3.58 3.19
N ILE A 16 1.40 3.30 2.66
CA ILE A 16 2.08 4.24 1.78
C ILE A 16 1.28 4.44 0.48
N HIS A 17 0.75 3.37 -0.11
CA HIS A 17 -0.12 3.44 -1.29
C HIS A 17 -1.31 4.40 -1.08
N GLU A 18 -2.05 4.21 0.01
CA GLU A 18 -3.21 5.03 0.38
C GLU A 18 -2.81 6.48 0.69
N VAL A 19 -1.74 6.68 1.46
CA VAL A 19 -1.22 8.02 1.77
C VAL A 19 -0.76 8.74 0.50
N SER A 20 -0.21 8.03 -0.49
CA SER A 20 0.20 8.61 -1.77
C SER A 20 -0.99 9.12 -2.58
N HIS A 21 -2.11 8.39 -2.63
CA HIS A 21 -3.36 8.90 -3.20
C HIS A 21 -3.81 10.20 -2.55
N GLY A 22 -3.88 10.22 -1.22
CA GLY A 22 -4.29 11.41 -0.46
C GLY A 22 -3.31 12.58 -0.61
N THR A 23 -2.01 12.30 -0.70
CA THR A 23 -0.97 13.33 -0.85
C THR A 23 -1.06 14.00 -2.22
N VAL A 24 -1.22 13.21 -3.29
CA VAL A 24 -1.39 13.75 -4.64
C VAL A 24 -2.73 14.47 -4.78
N ALA A 25 -3.82 13.95 -4.19
CA ALA A 25 -5.10 14.65 -4.14
C ALA A 25 -4.97 16.02 -3.44
N ASN A 26 -4.31 16.08 -2.28
CA ASN A 26 -4.06 17.32 -1.55
C ASN A 26 -3.18 18.29 -2.35
N TYR A 27 -2.15 17.80 -3.05
CA TYR A 27 -1.33 18.62 -3.94
C TYR A 27 -2.14 19.18 -5.11
N LEU A 28 -3.08 18.41 -5.66
CA LEU A 28 -3.99 18.84 -6.71
C LEU A 28 -5.10 19.78 -6.20
N GLY A 29 -5.19 20.03 -4.89
CA GLY A 29 -6.14 20.99 -4.31
C GLY A 29 -7.28 20.36 -3.52
N ASP A 30 -7.30 19.04 -3.33
CA ASP A 30 -8.30 18.35 -2.51
C ASP A 30 -7.80 18.05 -1.09
N PRO A 31 -8.15 18.86 -0.07
CA PRO A 31 -7.71 18.65 1.30
C PRO A 31 -8.52 17.59 2.06
N THR A 32 -9.44 16.86 1.42
CA THR A 32 -10.38 15.93 2.09
C THR A 32 -9.65 14.88 2.93
N ALA A 33 -8.63 14.20 2.38
CA ALA A 33 -7.83 13.23 3.12
C ALA A 33 -7.03 13.87 4.28
N LYS A 34 -6.57 15.12 4.10
CA LYS A 34 -5.85 15.88 5.13
C LYS A 34 -6.77 16.20 6.31
N TYR A 35 -7.96 16.72 6.05
CA TYR A 35 -8.94 17.05 7.10
C TYR A 35 -9.51 15.79 7.78
N ALA A 36 -9.62 14.68 7.06
CA ALA A 36 -9.95 13.38 7.64
C ALA A 36 -8.83 12.79 8.52
N GLY A 37 -7.67 13.46 8.62
CA GLY A 37 -6.53 13.00 9.41
C GLY A 37 -5.89 11.72 8.86
N ARG A 38 -6.04 11.47 7.56
CA ARG A 38 -5.61 10.26 6.83
C ARG A 38 -4.24 10.37 6.17
N LEU A 39 -3.64 11.56 6.10
CA LEU A 39 -2.27 11.71 5.62
C LEU A 39 -1.25 11.38 6.71
N THR A 40 -1.10 10.09 7.03
CA THR A 40 -0.29 9.62 8.15
C THR A 40 0.19 8.19 7.91
N LEU A 41 1.41 7.89 8.30
CA LEU A 41 1.96 6.53 8.21
C LEU A 41 1.52 5.62 9.37
N ASN A 42 0.57 6.06 10.20
CA ASN A 42 0.00 5.22 11.25
C ASN A 42 -0.98 4.20 10.61
N PRO A 43 -0.65 2.89 10.62
CA PRO A 43 -1.48 1.86 9.99
C PRO A 43 -2.86 1.73 10.64
N LEU A 44 -2.98 1.99 11.94
CA LEU A 44 -4.25 1.87 12.66
C LEU A 44 -5.31 2.83 12.12
N LYS A 45 -4.90 3.94 11.50
CA LYS A 45 -5.83 4.89 10.86
C LYS A 45 -6.34 4.43 9.49
N HIS A 46 -5.69 3.43 8.90
CA HIS A 46 -5.99 2.87 7.58
C HIS A 46 -6.62 1.49 7.65
N LEU A 47 -6.67 0.87 8.83
CA LEU A 47 -7.37 -0.40 9.03
C LEU A 47 -8.88 -0.18 9.17
N ASP A 48 -9.63 -1.11 8.59
CA ASP A 48 -11.07 -1.26 8.84
C ASP A 48 -11.23 -2.41 9.86
N PRO A 49 -11.69 -2.19 11.10
CA PRO A 49 -11.85 -3.28 12.07
C PRO A 49 -12.69 -4.45 11.55
N ILE A 50 -13.69 -4.17 10.70
CA ILE A 50 -14.54 -5.21 10.12
C ILE A 50 -13.78 -5.93 9.00
N GLY A 51 -13.31 -5.17 8.00
CA GLY A 51 -12.65 -5.71 6.82
C GLY A 51 -11.25 -6.27 7.04
N SER A 52 -10.51 -5.76 8.01
CA SER A 52 -9.12 -6.13 8.27
C SER A 52 -8.96 -7.15 9.41
N VAL A 53 -9.99 -7.38 10.23
CA VAL A 53 -9.90 -8.31 11.38
C VAL A 53 -11.07 -9.30 11.40
N ILE A 54 -12.31 -8.82 11.47
CA ILE A 54 -13.48 -9.69 11.68
C ILE A 54 -13.70 -10.61 10.48
N VAL A 55 -13.75 -10.05 9.27
CA VAL A 55 -14.02 -10.80 8.04
C VAL A 55 -12.91 -11.82 7.73
N PRO A 56 -11.61 -11.46 7.78
CA PRO A 56 -10.53 -12.42 7.57
C PRO A 56 -10.55 -13.58 8.57
N VAL A 57 -10.73 -13.29 9.86
CA VAL A 57 -10.76 -14.34 10.90
C VAL A 57 -11.95 -15.28 10.68
N PHE A 58 -13.13 -14.73 10.42
CA PHE A 58 -14.32 -15.53 10.16
C PHE A 58 -14.15 -16.43 8.92
N LEU A 59 -13.65 -15.88 7.81
CA LEU A 59 -13.41 -16.65 6.59
C LEU A 59 -12.33 -17.73 6.80
N ILE A 60 -11.24 -17.43 7.49
CA ILE A 60 -10.20 -18.43 7.80
C ILE A 60 -10.80 -19.62 8.56
N LEU A 61 -11.69 -19.36 9.52
CA LEU A 61 -12.36 -20.41 10.30
C LEU A 61 -13.33 -21.25 9.46
N MET A 62 -13.95 -20.67 8.43
CA MET A 62 -14.93 -21.38 7.58
C MET A 62 -14.34 -22.06 6.35
N THR A 63 -13.39 -21.41 5.68
CA THR A 63 -12.88 -21.80 4.35
C THR A 63 -11.38 -22.11 4.34
N GLY A 64 -10.68 -21.87 5.45
CA GLY A 64 -9.21 -21.96 5.52
C GLY A 64 -8.48 -20.82 4.83
N THR A 65 -9.19 -19.82 4.31
CA THR A 65 -8.64 -18.67 3.59
C THR A 65 -9.27 -17.38 4.08
N GLY A 66 -8.52 -16.27 4.10
CA GLY A 66 -9.00 -14.97 4.57
C GLY A 66 -8.87 -13.91 3.49
N ILE A 67 -9.93 -13.12 3.28
CA ILE A 67 -9.90 -11.91 2.46
C ILE A 67 -10.14 -10.73 3.38
N GLY A 68 -9.30 -9.71 3.27
CA GLY A 68 -9.46 -8.46 3.99
C GLY A 68 -9.12 -7.25 3.13
N TRP A 69 -9.60 -6.09 3.56
CA TRP A 69 -9.35 -4.81 2.89
C TRP A 69 -8.94 -3.74 3.90
N ALA A 70 -8.25 -2.72 3.42
CA ALA A 70 -7.96 -1.50 4.16
C ALA A 70 -9.09 -0.47 3.95
N LYS A 71 -9.17 0.50 4.87
CA LYS A 71 -10.09 1.61 4.76
C LYS A 71 -9.47 2.71 3.86
N PRO A 72 -10.00 2.93 2.65
CA PRO A 72 -9.36 3.82 1.67
C PRO A 72 -9.37 5.28 2.12
N VAL A 73 -8.46 6.08 1.57
CA VAL A 73 -8.44 7.53 1.80
C VAL A 73 -9.56 8.25 1.04
N PRO A 74 -10.27 9.19 1.69
CA PRO A 74 -11.35 9.91 1.03
C PRO A 74 -10.80 10.96 0.06
N ILE A 75 -11.32 10.97 -1.16
CA ILE A 75 -10.91 11.88 -2.24
C ILE A 75 -12.15 12.51 -2.87
N ASN A 76 -12.10 13.82 -3.13
CA ASN A 76 -13.11 14.57 -3.83
C ASN A 76 -12.55 15.22 -5.10
N PRO A 77 -12.75 14.60 -6.28
CA PRO A 77 -12.22 15.11 -7.56
C PRO A 77 -12.72 16.50 -7.94
N ARG A 78 -13.87 16.94 -7.41
CA ARG A 78 -14.40 18.29 -7.68
C ARG A 78 -13.51 19.40 -7.14
N ASN A 79 -12.63 19.08 -6.18
CA ASN A 79 -11.67 20.03 -5.61
C ASN A 79 -10.36 20.12 -6.41
N PHE A 80 -10.15 19.28 -7.43
CA PHE A 80 -8.91 19.28 -8.19
C PHE A 80 -8.75 20.55 -9.04
N ARG A 81 -7.56 21.15 -9.00
CA ARG A 81 -7.16 22.22 -9.91
C ARG A 81 -7.11 21.74 -11.35
N ASP A 82 -6.68 20.49 -11.55
CA ASP A 82 -6.66 19.83 -12.86
C ASP A 82 -7.84 18.86 -12.97
N GLN A 83 -8.95 19.35 -13.51
CA GLN A 83 -10.16 18.55 -13.70
C GLN A 83 -10.02 17.49 -14.80
N LYS A 84 -9.08 17.66 -15.73
CA LYS A 84 -8.93 16.77 -16.89
C LYS A 84 -8.08 15.55 -16.56
N TYR A 85 -6.96 15.74 -15.86
CA TYR A 85 -6.02 14.67 -15.53
C TYR A 85 -5.80 14.46 -14.03
N GLY A 86 -6.45 15.23 -13.17
CA GLY A 86 -6.30 15.11 -11.72
C GLY A 86 -6.62 13.71 -11.21
N SER A 87 -7.75 13.14 -11.62
CA SER A 87 -8.14 11.78 -11.22
C SER A 87 -7.14 10.72 -11.70
N LEU A 88 -6.59 10.87 -12.90
CA LEU A 88 -5.56 9.97 -13.42
C LEU A 88 -4.26 10.07 -12.60
N LYS A 89 -3.82 11.29 -12.29
CA LYS A 89 -2.64 11.53 -11.46
C LYS A 89 -2.79 10.93 -10.06
N VAL A 90 -3.96 11.10 -9.44
CA VAL A 90 -4.27 10.47 -8.16
C VAL A 90 -4.27 8.95 -8.30
N ALA A 91 -4.96 8.38 -9.28
CA ALA A 91 -5.03 6.92 -9.47
C ALA A 91 -3.65 6.27 -9.68
N LEU A 92 -2.71 6.97 -10.31
CA LEU A 92 -1.34 6.49 -10.49
C LEU A 92 -0.45 6.68 -9.26
N ALA A 93 -0.87 7.49 -8.28
CA ALA A 93 -0.04 7.84 -7.12
C ALA A 93 0.28 6.62 -6.24
N GLY A 94 -0.73 5.81 -5.90
CA GLY A 94 -0.57 4.59 -5.10
C GLY A 94 0.34 3.56 -5.77
N PRO A 95 0.02 3.12 -7.01
CA PRO A 95 0.88 2.21 -7.77
C PRO A 95 2.30 2.77 -7.99
N GLY A 96 2.42 4.07 -8.30
CA GLY A 96 3.72 4.74 -8.46
C GLY A 96 4.57 4.71 -7.19
N ALA A 97 3.96 4.90 -6.02
CA ALA A 97 4.66 4.82 -4.75
C ALA A 97 5.15 3.39 -4.45
N ASN A 98 4.30 2.38 -4.70
CA ASN A 98 4.70 0.98 -4.56
C ASN A 98 5.85 0.59 -5.50
N LEU A 99 5.84 1.07 -6.75
CA LEU A 99 6.95 0.89 -7.69
C LEU A 99 8.22 1.58 -7.20
N GLY A 100 8.11 2.79 -6.63
CA GLY A 100 9.24 3.50 -6.02
C GLY A 100 9.85 2.73 -4.85
N ILE A 101 9.02 2.20 -3.96
CA ILE A 101 9.45 1.32 -2.85
C ILE A 101 10.18 0.10 -3.43
N ALA A 102 9.57 -0.62 -4.37
CA ALA A 102 10.15 -1.80 -4.99
C ALA A 102 11.51 -1.51 -5.63
N LEU A 103 11.64 -0.36 -6.32
CA LEU A 103 12.89 0.06 -6.94
C LEU A 103 13.97 0.36 -5.88
N ILE A 104 13.65 1.14 -4.85
CA ILE A 104 14.60 1.51 -3.78
C ILE A 104 15.11 0.25 -3.06
N PHE A 105 14.20 -0.60 -2.58
CA PHE A 105 14.58 -1.82 -1.88
C PHE A 105 15.26 -2.84 -2.81
N GLY A 106 14.82 -2.94 -4.06
CA GLY A 106 15.47 -3.76 -5.08
C GLY A 106 16.91 -3.34 -5.34
N LEU A 107 17.17 -2.04 -5.49
CA LEU A 107 18.53 -1.51 -5.66
C LEU A 107 19.39 -1.75 -4.42
N ILE A 108 18.88 -1.46 -3.22
CA ILE A 108 19.59 -1.75 -1.96
C ILE A 108 19.99 -3.22 -1.90
N LEU A 109 19.10 -4.12 -2.29
CA LEU A 109 19.40 -5.55 -2.35
C LEU A 109 20.47 -5.86 -3.38
N ILE A 110 20.38 -5.36 -4.61
CA ILE A 110 21.39 -5.61 -5.64
C ILE A 110 22.78 -5.15 -5.18
N PHE A 111 22.89 -3.97 -4.59
CA PHE A 111 24.18 -3.43 -4.13
C PHE A 111 24.68 -4.09 -2.84
N SER A 112 23.80 -4.46 -1.90
CA SER A 112 24.19 -5.20 -0.68
C SER A 112 24.51 -6.67 -0.93
N LEU A 113 23.83 -7.32 -1.88
CA LEU A 113 24.04 -8.71 -2.31
C LEU A 113 25.22 -8.87 -3.25
N SER A 114 25.83 -7.78 -3.75
CA SER A 114 27.15 -7.86 -4.39
C SER A 114 28.23 -8.43 -3.44
N LEU A 115 27.96 -8.46 -2.12
CA LEU A 115 28.74 -9.16 -1.09
C LEU A 115 28.21 -10.56 -0.69
N PHE A 116 27.01 -11.00 -1.10
CA PHE A 116 26.40 -12.26 -0.64
C PHE A 116 25.68 -13.02 -1.76
N ARG A 117 26.33 -14.08 -2.26
CA ARG A 117 25.83 -15.06 -3.25
C ARG A 117 25.06 -16.17 -2.50
N THR A 118 23.92 -16.78 -2.89
CA THR A 118 22.85 -16.65 -3.89
C THR A 118 21.68 -17.58 -3.44
N TYR A 119 20.50 -17.43 -4.05
CA TYR A 119 19.37 -18.38 -4.20
C TYR A 119 18.13 -18.20 -3.31
N SER A 120 18.24 -17.69 -2.08
CA SER A 120 17.05 -17.57 -1.21
C SER A 120 16.24 -16.30 -1.45
N SER A 121 16.84 -15.21 -1.91
CA SER A 121 16.21 -13.88 -1.93
C SER A 121 15.20 -13.66 -3.08
N LEU A 122 15.37 -14.31 -4.23
CA LEU A 122 14.46 -14.12 -5.39
C LEU A 122 13.08 -14.79 -5.18
N VAL A 123 13.03 -15.90 -4.45
CA VAL A 123 11.78 -16.63 -4.15
C VAL A 123 10.92 -15.88 -3.11
N PHE A 124 11.52 -15.03 -2.27
CA PHE A 124 10.80 -14.19 -1.29
C PHE A 124 10.24 -12.90 -1.90
N PHE A 125 10.83 -12.38 -2.97
CA PHE A 125 10.44 -11.09 -3.56
C PHE A 125 9.39 -11.19 -4.67
N LEU A 126 9.36 -12.30 -5.42
CA LEU A 126 8.33 -12.54 -6.45
C LEU A 126 6.89 -12.58 -5.89
N PRO A 127 6.62 -13.21 -4.73
CA PRO A 127 5.31 -13.16 -4.10
C PRO A 127 4.96 -11.76 -3.58
N LEU A 128 5.94 -10.98 -3.10
CA LEU A 128 5.73 -9.59 -2.64
C LEU A 128 5.34 -8.68 -3.81
N LEU A 129 5.98 -8.85 -4.98
CA LEU A 129 5.62 -8.17 -6.23
C LEU A 129 4.29 -8.65 -6.83
N LEU A 130 3.91 -9.92 -6.61
CA LEU A 130 2.61 -10.47 -7.01
C LEU A 130 1.47 -10.09 -6.05
N TYR A 131 1.73 -9.92 -4.75
CA TYR A 131 0.79 -9.33 -3.78
C TYR A 131 0.64 -7.82 -3.94
N LEU A 132 1.62 -7.15 -4.54
CA LEU A 132 1.53 -5.77 -5.00
C LEU A 132 0.59 -5.59 -6.21
N LYS A 133 -0.01 -6.66 -6.75
CA LYS A 133 -1.12 -6.56 -7.71
C LYS A 133 -2.47 -6.42 -6.99
N LEU A 134 -3.17 -5.36 -7.37
CA LEU A 134 -4.63 -5.18 -7.33
C LEU A 134 -5.21 -4.92 -5.95
N LEU A 135 -5.01 -3.71 -5.46
CA LEU A 135 -6.08 -2.77 -5.08
C LEU A 135 -5.61 -1.35 -5.46
#